data_AF-A0A1Z9BG52-F1
#
_entry.id   AF-A0A1Z9BG52-F1
#
_cell.length_a   1.000
_cell.length_b   1.000
_cell.length_c   1.000
_cell.angle_alpha   90.00
_cell.angle_beta   90.00
_cell.angle_gamma   90.00
#
_symmetry.space_group_name_H-M   'P 1'
#
loop_
_entity.id
_entity.type
_entity.pdbx_description
1 polymer ?
#
loop_
_entity_poly.entity_id
_entity_poly.type
_entity_poly.pdbx_seq_one_letter_code
_entity_poly.pdbx_strand_id
1 'polypeptide(L)'
;MERTRTSSLNTYPLMIILKYPFSKTWLTFLLASIPVIAGSVWATVRTTNLMSNVTLAEWAILTVSLTVVGCISQLGMKPGYMQEVTDIGKSKRIPALITATLFLSLTGLISGGVLVFIFFILYKLSLWENIVAVCILPLHCILTNAVMMFHTDLRILGKASLLAWLSIIQIPIFIFSLEICLSYKFDPLASFFFSGCCANILLLIFLIYKTKISNLHYLNINFLKRATYMGLPVMGGLLSKYSCDMVVVATFRWALDNQVAGAFGIATRLCEPLMAVYIGSFQMAWGAHVYQWIKESPTGYLVNIYSNRSWLLVLFGLPIGLLIAISIWSISFSDKSFDSVFLFVLMLISRIISFGISSSMGFGQTMQRSYKQGLKINVNELLLTLILVPVSAVYFGVSTAMVLCGVLPWVSVFRIRNYSKKVLLRNSS
;
A
#
# COMPACT_ATOMS: atom_id res chain seq x y z
N MET A 1 -49.44 31.27 -6.44
CA MET A 1 -48.02 31.63 -6.22
C MET A 1 -47.30 30.36 -5.81
N GLU A 2 -46.78 29.63 -6.79
CA GLU A 2 -45.35 29.63 -7.16
C GLU A 2 -44.46 29.03 -6.06
N ARG A 3 -43.59 28.04 -6.26
CA ARG A 3 -43.14 27.32 -7.46
C ARG A 3 -42.37 26.08 -6.97
N THR A 4 -42.71 24.92 -7.50
CA THR A 4 -41.84 23.80 -7.93
C THR A 4 -40.33 23.86 -7.61
N ARG A 5 -39.79 22.74 -7.12
CA ARG A 5 -38.68 21.97 -7.76
C ARG A 5 -38.55 20.57 -7.12
N THR A 6 -39.21 19.58 -7.72
CA THR A 6 -38.59 18.52 -8.54
C THR A 6 -37.64 17.59 -7.76
N SER A 7 -38.22 16.52 -7.24
CA SER A 7 -37.57 15.23 -7.07
C SER A 7 -37.20 14.67 -8.44
N SER A 8 -36.02 15.04 -8.95
CA SER A 8 -35.41 14.31 -10.06
C SER A 8 -34.69 13.09 -9.51
N LEU A 9 -35.43 11.98 -9.49
CA LEU A 9 -34.89 10.63 -9.65
C LEU A 9 -34.11 10.58 -10.98
N ASN A 10 -32.84 10.98 -10.95
CA ASN A 10 -31.88 10.71 -12.02
C ASN A 10 -30.80 9.76 -11.50
N THR A 11 -31.11 8.48 -11.65
CA THR A 11 -30.23 7.44 -12.24
C THR A 11 -28.72 7.59 -12.02
N TYR A 12 -28.23 6.94 -10.96
CA TYR A 12 -26.93 6.25 -10.99
C TYR A 12 -27.06 4.93 -10.20
N PRO A 13 -27.04 3.75 -10.85
CA PRO A 13 -27.26 2.47 -10.17
C PRO A 13 -26.18 2.16 -9.11
N LEU A 14 -25.00 2.76 -9.20
CA LEU A 14 -23.93 2.60 -8.20
C LEU A 14 -24.18 3.39 -6.89
N MET A 15 -25.00 4.45 -6.92
CA MET A 15 -25.23 5.35 -5.79
C MET A 15 -26.25 4.81 -4.76
N ILE A 16 -27.10 3.85 -5.15
CA ILE A 16 -28.10 3.24 -4.27
C ILE A 16 -27.44 2.19 -3.33
N ILE A 17 -26.28 1.66 -3.72
CA ILE A 17 -25.60 0.58 -2.99
C ILE A 17 -24.81 1.12 -1.78
N LEU A 18 -24.46 2.40 -1.77
CA LEU A 18 -23.57 3.01 -0.76
C LEU A 18 -24.15 4.33 -0.25
N LYS A 19 -24.03 4.59 1.05
CA LYS A 19 -24.39 5.90 1.62
C LYS A 19 -23.61 6.99 0.87
N TYR A 20 -24.30 8.02 0.36
CA TYR A 20 -23.72 9.14 -0.40
C TYR A 20 -22.41 9.71 0.19
N PRO A 21 -22.26 9.88 1.52
CA PRO A 21 -21.01 10.36 2.12
C PRO A 21 -19.81 9.44 1.87
N PHE A 22 -20.00 8.12 1.92
CA PHE A 22 -18.94 7.14 1.72
C PHE A 22 -18.44 7.17 0.27
N SER A 23 -19.37 7.13 -0.70
CA SER A 23 -19.04 7.16 -2.13
C SER A 23 -18.30 8.45 -2.50
N LYS A 24 -18.69 9.60 -1.92
CA LYS A 24 -18.00 10.88 -2.14
C LYS A 24 -16.57 10.85 -1.60
N THR A 25 -16.35 10.31 -0.39
CA THR A 25 -15.01 10.17 0.19
C THR A 25 -14.14 9.23 -0.65
N TRP A 26 -14.69 8.10 -1.06
CA TRP A 26 -13.99 7.13 -1.92
C TRP A 26 -13.59 7.74 -3.26
N LEU A 27 -14.52 8.42 -3.95
CA LEU A 27 -14.22 9.10 -5.22
C LEU A 27 -13.13 10.16 -5.06
N THR A 28 -13.13 10.90 -3.94
CA THR A 28 -12.10 11.91 -3.66
C THR A 28 -10.72 11.28 -3.53
N PHE A 29 -10.59 10.17 -2.79
CA PHE A 29 -9.32 9.45 -2.68
C PHE A 29 -8.90 8.82 -4.02
N LEU A 30 -9.86 8.31 -4.78
CA LEU A 30 -9.63 7.74 -6.10
C LEU A 30 -9.04 8.80 -7.05
N LEU A 31 -9.66 9.98 -7.15
CA LEU A 31 -9.16 11.07 -7.97
C LEU A 31 -7.77 11.57 -7.51
N ALA A 32 -7.52 11.62 -6.20
CA ALA A 32 -6.22 12.01 -5.66
C ALA A 32 -5.10 10.99 -5.96
N SER A 33 -5.45 9.74 -6.24
CA SER A 33 -4.48 8.67 -6.55
C SER A 33 -4.06 8.62 -8.02
N ILE A 34 -4.91 9.09 -8.95
CA ILE A 34 -4.65 9.10 -10.40
C ILE A 34 -3.27 9.71 -10.73
N PRO A 35 -2.91 10.89 -10.18
CA PRO A 35 -1.59 11.48 -10.35
C PRO A 35 -0.42 10.49 -10.12
N VAL A 36 -0.40 9.84 -8.97
CA VAL A 36 0.67 8.93 -8.56
C VAL A 36 0.80 7.75 -9.54
N ILE A 37 -0.33 7.28 -10.05
CA ILE A 37 -0.38 6.12 -10.95
C ILE A 37 0.05 6.46 -12.36
N ALA A 38 -0.22 7.66 -12.85
CA ALA A 38 0.32 8.10 -14.13
C ALA A 38 1.86 8.02 -14.14
N GLY A 39 2.51 8.40 -13.02
CA GLY A 39 3.96 8.24 -12.86
C GLY A 39 4.44 6.79 -12.86
N SER A 40 3.75 5.89 -12.14
CA SER A 40 4.07 4.45 -12.12
C SER A 40 3.85 3.78 -13.49
N VAL A 41 2.75 4.10 -14.18
CA VAL A 41 2.48 3.61 -15.54
C VAL A 41 3.54 4.12 -16.50
N TRP A 42 3.90 5.39 -16.44
CA TRP A 42 4.97 5.96 -17.25
C TRP A 42 6.29 5.22 -17.03
N ALA A 43 6.69 5.05 -15.77
CA ALA A 43 7.90 4.30 -15.44
C ALA A 43 7.85 2.88 -16.01
N THR A 44 6.73 2.17 -15.83
CA THR A 44 6.54 0.82 -16.37
C THR A 44 6.74 0.77 -17.88
N VAL A 45 6.06 1.65 -18.62
CA VAL A 45 6.17 1.73 -20.09
C VAL A 45 7.61 2.01 -20.53
N ARG A 46 8.32 2.89 -19.81
CA ARG A 46 9.65 3.36 -20.19
C ARG A 46 10.78 2.41 -19.82
N THR A 47 10.70 1.76 -18.66
CA THR A 47 11.83 0.99 -18.12
C THR A 47 11.74 -0.50 -18.39
N THR A 48 10.54 -1.08 -18.56
CA THR A 48 10.39 -2.54 -18.64
C THR A 48 11.06 -3.16 -19.85
N ASN A 49 11.04 -2.48 -21.01
CA ASN A 49 11.74 -2.94 -22.22
C ASN A 49 13.27 -2.76 -22.15
N LEU A 50 13.78 -2.03 -21.15
CA LEU A 50 15.21 -1.80 -20.93
C LEU A 50 15.80 -2.78 -19.90
N MET A 51 14.97 -3.59 -19.26
CA MET A 51 15.36 -4.48 -18.16
C MET A 51 15.41 -5.94 -18.61
N SER A 52 16.34 -6.71 -18.04
CA SER A 52 16.33 -8.16 -18.16
C SER A 52 15.19 -8.77 -17.34
N ASN A 53 14.84 -10.02 -17.62
CA ASN A 53 13.87 -10.76 -16.81
C ASN A 53 14.28 -10.82 -15.32
N VAL A 54 15.58 -10.91 -15.04
CA VAL A 54 16.12 -10.90 -13.69
C VAL A 54 15.85 -9.54 -13.04
N THR A 55 16.22 -8.43 -13.70
CA THR A 55 16.01 -7.07 -13.17
C THR A 55 14.54 -6.74 -12.94
N LEU A 56 13.63 -7.25 -13.79
CA LEU A 56 12.19 -7.12 -13.61
C LEU A 56 11.70 -7.83 -12.34
N ALA A 57 12.20 -9.02 -12.07
CA ALA A 57 11.90 -9.75 -10.85
C ALA A 57 12.53 -9.09 -9.61
N GLU A 58 13.74 -8.53 -9.74
CA GLU A 58 14.41 -7.75 -8.71
C GLU A 58 13.62 -6.48 -8.34
N TRP A 59 12.99 -5.82 -9.31
CA TRP A 59 12.09 -4.70 -9.02
C TRP A 59 10.93 -5.11 -8.10
N ALA A 60 10.29 -6.26 -8.38
CA ALA A 60 9.23 -6.77 -7.52
C ALA A 60 9.74 -7.08 -6.10
N ILE A 61 10.92 -7.71 -5.97
CA ILE A 61 11.55 -7.96 -4.67
C ILE A 61 11.84 -6.67 -3.92
N LEU A 62 12.44 -5.67 -4.56
CA LEU A 62 12.79 -4.42 -3.89
C LEU A 62 11.56 -3.69 -3.39
N THR A 63 10.51 -3.59 -4.19
CA THR A 63 9.25 -2.93 -3.77
C THR A 63 8.62 -3.63 -2.57
N VAL A 64 8.61 -4.97 -2.54
CA VAL A 64 8.03 -5.73 -1.43
C VAL A 64 8.92 -5.71 -0.19
N SER A 65 10.24 -5.79 -0.36
CA SER A 65 11.22 -5.66 0.71
C SER A 65 11.12 -4.29 1.39
N LEU A 66 11.00 -3.22 0.60
CA LEU A 66 10.75 -1.86 1.08
C LEU A 66 9.42 -1.76 1.84
N THR A 67 8.40 -2.52 1.46
CA THR A 67 7.12 -2.54 2.18
C THR A 67 7.24 -3.23 3.53
N VAL A 68 7.91 -4.38 3.60
CA VAL A 68 8.17 -5.13 4.85
C VAL A 68 9.04 -4.31 5.80
N VAL A 69 10.19 -3.86 5.32
CA VAL A 69 11.14 -3.08 6.12
C VAL A 69 10.59 -1.69 6.45
N GLY A 70 9.84 -1.08 5.53
CA GLY A 70 9.08 0.14 5.77
C GLY A 70 8.09 -0.03 6.92
N CYS A 71 7.34 -1.13 6.95
CA CYS A 71 6.40 -1.43 8.06
C CYS A 71 7.11 -1.49 9.41
N ILE A 72 8.27 -2.15 9.48
CA ILE A 72 9.11 -2.21 10.70
C ILE A 72 9.61 -0.81 11.07
N SER A 73 10.20 -0.10 10.11
CA SER A 73 10.81 1.22 10.34
C SER A 73 9.80 2.27 10.82
N GLN A 74 8.55 2.17 10.39
CA GLN A 74 7.51 3.12 10.74
C GLN A 74 6.95 2.88 12.15
N LEU A 75 7.21 1.73 12.78
CA LEU A 75 6.89 1.42 14.18
C LEU A 75 5.42 1.69 14.57
N GLY A 76 4.51 1.57 13.60
CA GLY A 76 3.09 1.92 13.79
C GLY A 76 2.86 3.39 14.19
N MET A 77 3.82 4.29 13.93
CA MET A 77 3.77 5.70 14.34
C MET A 77 2.55 6.42 13.77
N LYS A 78 2.09 6.08 12.57
CA LYS A 78 0.97 6.75 11.92
C LYS A 78 -0.32 6.78 12.77
N PRO A 79 -0.90 5.65 13.20
CA PRO A 79 -2.06 5.66 14.10
C PRO A 79 -1.75 6.28 15.46
N GLY A 80 -0.58 6.01 16.05
CA GLY A 80 -0.21 6.58 17.35
C GLY A 80 -0.07 8.10 17.34
N TYR A 81 0.54 8.65 16.28
CA TYR A 81 0.67 10.09 16.04
C TYR A 81 -0.70 10.74 15.88
N MET A 82 -1.61 10.15 15.09
CA MET A 82 -2.96 10.68 14.89
C MET A 82 -3.73 10.81 16.20
N GLN A 83 -3.60 9.82 17.09
CA GLN A 83 -4.27 9.83 18.40
C GLN A 83 -3.62 10.84 19.35
N GLU A 84 -2.32 10.72 19.57
CA GLU A 84 -1.61 11.58 20.53
C GLU A 84 -1.65 13.07 20.14
N VAL A 85 -1.57 13.41 18.85
CA VAL A 85 -1.70 14.82 18.41
C VAL A 85 -3.10 15.37 18.64
N THR A 86 -4.12 14.52 18.52
CA THR A 86 -5.51 14.92 18.85
C THR A 86 -5.64 15.19 20.34
N ASP A 87 -5.00 14.38 21.17
CA ASP A 87 -5.09 14.45 22.64
C ASP A 87 -4.27 15.60 23.25
N ILE A 88 -3.06 15.87 22.75
CA ILE A 88 -2.18 16.95 23.27
C ILE A 88 -2.58 18.35 22.80
N GLY A 89 -3.48 18.44 21.82
CA GLY A 89 -4.00 19.70 21.28
C GLY A 89 -3.06 20.41 20.29
N LYS A 90 -3.62 21.41 19.58
CA LYS A 90 -2.96 22.11 18.45
C LYS A 90 -1.61 22.75 18.79
N SER A 91 -1.41 23.19 20.03
CA SER A 91 -0.20 23.90 20.48
C SER A 91 1.05 23.01 20.53
N LYS A 92 0.90 21.69 20.72
CA LYS A 92 2.01 20.72 20.80
C LYS A 92 2.19 19.89 19.53
N ARG A 93 1.43 20.18 18.47
CA ARG A 93 1.48 19.46 17.18
C ARG A 93 2.83 19.56 16.47
N ILE A 94 3.34 20.77 16.27
CA ILE A 94 4.59 20.99 15.50
C ILE A 94 5.78 20.29 16.17
N PRO A 95 5.99 20.40 17.50
CA PRO A 95 7.05 19.65 18.16
C PRO A 95 6.89 18.13 18.06
N ALA A 96 5.65 17.61 18.12
CA ALA A 96 5.37 16.20 17.88
C ALA A 96 5.70 15.77 16.45
N LEU A 97 5.36 16.60 15.44
CA LEU A 97 5.73 16.36 14.04
C LEU A 97 7.24 16.28 13.85
N ILE A 98 7.98 17.25 14.40
CA ILE A 98 9.45 17.28 14.31
C ILE A 98 10.05 16.01 14.94
N THR A 99 9.61 15.67 16.15
CA THR A 99 10.08 14.48 16.87
C THR A 99 9.81 13.21 16.07
N ALA A 100 8.60 13.04 15.57
CA ALA A 100 8.21 11.86 14.80
C ALA A 100 8.95 11.78 13.46
N THR A 101 9.07 12.88 12.73
CA THR A 101 9.79 12.94 11.45
C THR A 101 11.27 12.60 11.64
N LEU A 102 11.96 13.21 12.61
CA LEU A 102 13.38 12.92 12.87
C LEU A 102 13.58 11.45 13.26
N PHE A 103 12.75 10.92 14.16
CA PHE A 103 12.84 9.53 14.58
C PHE A 103 12.54 8.54 13.45
N LEU A 104 11.53 8.81 12.61
CA LEU A 104 11.21 7.95 11.48
C LEU A 104 12.22 8.05 10.33
N SER A 105 12.86 9.21 10.14
CA SER A 105 14.00 9.36 9.23
C SER A 105 15.18 8.51 9.69
N LEU A 106 15.51 8.51 10.99
CA LEU A 106 16.60 7.71 11.54
C LEU A 106 16.33 6.20 11.40
N THR A 107 15.13 5.75 11.81
CA THR A 107 14.74 4.34 11.64
C THR A 107 14.65 3.94 10.17
N GLY A 108 14.25 4.85 9.28
CA GLY A 108 14.30 4.69 7.84
C GLY A 108 15.72 4.48 7.30
N LEU A 109 16.68 5.29 7.75
CA LEU A 109 18.10 5.14 7.39
C LEU A 109 18.65 3.77 7.81
N ILE A 110 18.42 3.39 9.08
CA ILE A 110 18.85 2.10 9.63
C ILE A 110 18.27 0.96 8.79
N SER A 111 16.98 1.06 8.49
CA SER A 111 16.23 0.07 7.73
C SER A 111 16.73 -0.07 6.29
N GLY A 112 17.00 1.03 5.61
CA GLY A 112 17.63 0.99 4.29
C GLY A 112 19.06 0.47 4.33
N GLY A 113 19.83 0.77 5.38
CA GLY A 113 21.15 0.17 5.62
C GLY A 113 21.10 -1.35 5.80
N VAL A 114 20.10 -1.86 6.52
CA VAL A 114 19.85 -3.31 6.65
C VAL A 114 19.54 -3.93 5.29
N LEU A 115 18.72 -3.28 4.45
CA LEU A 115 18.45 -3.76 3.09
C LEU A 115 19.73 -3.80 2.25
N VAL A 116 20.55 -2.75 2.30
CA VAL A 116 21.86 -2.73 1.61
C VAL A 116 22.72 -3.91 2.04
N PHE A 117 22.82 -4.16 3.34
CA PHE A 117 23.59 -5.27 3.86
C PHE A 117 23.08 -6.64 3.37
N ILE A 118 21.77 -6.89 3.46
CA ILE A 118 21.16 -8.15 3.03
C ILE A 118 21.38 -8.37 1.52
N PHE A 119 21.07 -7.37 0.69
CA PHE A 119 21.21 -7.52 -0.76
C PHE A 119 22.67 -7.54 -1.20
N PHE A 120 23.59 -6.93 -0.46
CA PHE A 120 25.02 -7.08 -0.70
C PHE A 120 25.50 -8.51 -0.44
N ILE A 121 25.00 -9.17 0.62
CA ILE A 121 25.27 -10.60 0.85
C ILE A 121 24.71 -11.44 -0.31
N LEU A 122 23.46 -11.19 -0.72
CA LEU A 122 22.85 -11.91 -1.85
C LEU A 122 23.62 -11.71 -3.15
N TYR A 123 24.14 -10.50 -3.40
CA TYR A 123 25.02 -10.19 -4.52
C TYR A 123 26.32 -11.02 -4.46
N LYS A 124 26.94 -11.12 -3.28
CA LYS A 124 28.14 -11.96 -3.08
C LYS A 124 27.87 -13.45 -3.27
N LEU A 125 26.63 -13.90 -3.03
CA LEU A 125 26.18 -15.27 -3.28
C LEU A 125 25.67 -15.49 -4.72
N SER A 126 25.79 -14.50 -5.61
CA SER A 126 25.26 -14.54 -6.99
C SER A 126 23.75 -14.77 -7.07
N LEU A 127 23.01 -14.41 -6.03
CA LEU A 127 21.54 -14.46 -5.96
C LEU A 127 20.88 -13.10 -6.28
N TRP A 128 21.69 -12.08 -6.55
CA TRP A 128 21.29 -10.71 -6.87
C TRP A 128 22.27 -10.07 -7.85
N GLU A 129 21.79 -9.26 -8.79
CA GLU A 129 22.61 -8.59 -9.81
C GLU A 129 22.67 -7.07 -9.60
N ASN A 130 21.54 -6.40 -9.39
CA ASN A 130 21.49 -4.94 -9.42
C ASN A 130 21.85 -4.27 -8.09
N ILE A 131 23.16 -4.12 -7.83
CA ILE A 131 23.64 -3.45 -6.60
C ILE A 131 23.44 -1.93 -6.61
N VAL A 132 23.37 -1.31 -7.80
CA VAL A 132 23.24 0.15 -7.93
C VAL A 132 21.91 0.63 -7.36
N ALA A 133 20.81 -0.07 -7.67
CA ALA A 133 19.50 0.23 -7.12
C ALA A 133 19.47 0.09 -5.59
N VAL A 134 20.19 -0.92 -5.06
CA VAL A 134 20.27 -1.20 -3.62
C VAL A 134 20.91 -0.05 -2.85
N CYS A 135 21.96 0.57 -3.40
CA CYS A 135 22.64 1.71 -2.77
C CYS A 135 21.75 2.96 -2.60
N ILE A 136 20.64 3.07 -3.35
CA ILE A 136 19.70 4.20 -3.27
C ILE A 136 18.68 4.00 -2.12
N LEU A 137 18.47 2.76 -1.68
CA LEU A 137 17.43 2.40 -0.70
C LEU A 137 17.54 3.15 0.64
N PRO A 138 18.73 3.41 1.23
CA PRO A 138 18.83 4.21 2.46
C PRO A 138 18.19 5.59 2.32
N LEU A 139 18.51 6.30 1.24
CA LEU A 139 17.92 7.61 0.94
C LEU A 139 16.41 7.49 0.70
N HIS A 140 15.99 6.48 -0.06
CA HIS A 140 14.58 6.22 -0.34
C HIS A 140 13.77 5.99 0.95
N CYS A 141 14.28 5.18 1.87
CA CYS A 141 13.64 4.88 3.15
C CYS A 141 13.55 6.12 4.05
N ILE A 142 14.61 6.91 4.16
CA ILE A 142 14.61 8.18 4.91
C ILE A 142 13.50 9.09 4.40
N LEU A 143 13.50 9.36 3.10
CA LEU A 143 12.60 10.31 2.47
C LEU A 143 11.14 9.85 2.55
N THR A 144 10.88 8.56 2.31
CA THR A 144 9.53 7.99 2.37
C THR A 144 8.96 8.10 3.77
N ASN A 145 9.75 7.79 4.80
CA ASN A 145 9.33 7.91 6.19
C ASN A 145 9.09 9.37 6.61
N ALA A 146 9.96 10.29 6.20
CA ALA A 146 9.81 11.71 6.48
C ALA A 146 8.53 12.27 5.84
N VAL A 147 8.35 12.06 4.52
CA VAL A 147 7.17 12.51 3.78
C VAL A 147 5.88 11.90 4.34
N MET A 148 5.91 10.62 4.73
CA MET A 148 4.75 9.95 5.34
C MET A 148 4.26 10.66 6.61
N MET A 149 5.17 11.18 7.45
CA MET A 149 4.78 11.92 8.66
C MET A 149 4.09 13.24 8.33
N PHE A 150 4.60 14.00 7.36
CA PHE A 150 3.94 15.21 6.90
C PHE A 150 2.59 14.91 6.24
N HIS A 151 2.50 13.84 5.45
CA HIS A 151 1.22 13.39 4.90
C HIS A 151 0.22 13.03 6.00
N THR A 152 0.70 12.42 7.09
CA THR A 152 -0.11 12.07 8.25
C THR A 152 -0.57 13.33 9.00
N ASP A 153 0.29 14.33 9.21
CA ASP A 153 -0.10 15.62 9.82
C ASP A 153 -1.14 16.36 8.97
N LEU A 154 -0.93 16.44 7.65
CA LEU A 154 -1.89 17.08 6.74
C LEU A 154 -3.26 16.40 6.75
N ARG A 155 -3.32 15.08 6.95
CA ARG A 155 -4.58 14.34 7.11
C ARG A 155 -5.31 14.76 8.39
N ILE A 156 -4.60 14.89 9.51
CA ILE A 156 -5.18 15.36 10.79
C ILE A 156 -5.74 16.78 10.63
N LEU A 157 -5.04 17.63 9.88
CA LEU A 157 -5.48 19.00 9.58
C LEU A 157 -6.63 19.06 8.56
N GLY A 158 -7.11 17.94 8.02
CA GLY A 158 -8.17 17.89 7.02
C GLY A 158 -7.75 18.46 5.65
N LYS A 159 -6.45 18.60 5.38
CA LYS A 159 -5.92 19.21 4.14
C LYS A 159 -5.76 18.19 3.01
N ALA A 160 -6.81 17.41 2.74
CA ALA A 160 -6.81 16.39 1.70
C ALA A 160 -6.58 16.98 0.28
N SER A 161 -7.09 18.19 0.01
CA SER A 161 -6.86 18.89 -1.26
C SER A 161 -5.40 19.23 -1.49
N LEU A 162 -4.68 19.64 -0.43
CA LEU A 162 -3.25 19.92 -0.52
C LEU A 162 -2.45 18.64 -0.82
N LEU A 163 -2.83 17.50 -0.24
CA LEU A 163 -2.21 16.21 -0.54
C LEU A 163 -2.37 15.83 -2.02
N ALA A 164 -3.57 16.02 -2.58
CA ALA A 164 -3.81 15.76 -3.99
C ALA A 164 -2.97 16.67 -4.90
N TRP A 165 -2.88 17.97 -4.57
CA TRP A 165 -2.02 18.92 -5.29
C TRP A 165 -0.54 18.53 -5.24
N LEU A 166 -0.06 18.10 -4.08
CA LEU A 166 1.32 17.65 -3.92
C LEU A 166 1.62 16.42 -4.77
N SER A 167 0.69 15.47 -4.85
CA SER A 167 0.82 14.31 -5.74
C SER A 167 0.87 14.71 -7.21
N ILE A 168 0.13 15.74 -7.64
CA ILE A 168 0.20 16.27 -9.02
C ILE A 168 1.58 16.89 -9.29
N ILE A 169 2.09 17.71 -8.37
CA ILE A 169 3.41 18.36 -8.52
C ILE A 169 4.56 17.34 -8.51
N GLN A 170 4.38 16.22 -7.80
CA GLN A 170 5.40 15.18 -7.69
C GLN A 170 5.67 14.46 -9.02
N ILE A 171 4.66 14.31 -9.89
CA ILE A 171 4.81 13.52 -11.13
C ILE A 171 5.77 14.16 -12.13
N PRO A 172 5.63 15.46 -12.51
CA PRO A 172 6.54 16.05 -13.48
C PRO A 172 8.00 15.95 -13.03
N ILE A 173 8.26 16.09 -11.73
CA ILE A 173 9.60 15.93 -11.15
C ILE A 173 10.08 14.49 -11.31
N PHE A 174 9.24 13.51 -10.95
CA PHE A 174 9.57 12.10 -11.09
C PHE A 174 9.84 11.72 -12.55
N ILE A 175 8.98 12.11 -13.48
CA ILE A 175 9.13 11.84 -14.91
C ILE A 175 10.40 12.52 -15.46
N PHE A 176 10.59 13.80 -15.16
CA PHE A 176 11.74 14.56 -15.64
C PHE A 176 13.06 13.97 -15.15
N SER A 177 13.15 13.64 -13.86
CA SER A 177 14.34 12.98 -13.30
C SER A 177 14.56 11.59 -13.89
N LEU A 178 13.48 10.81 -14.13
CA LEU A 178 13.58 9.50 -14.75
C LEU A 178 14.13 9.58 -16.18
N GLU A 179 13.56 10.44 -17.03
CA GLU A 179 14.03 10.59 -18.41
C GLU A 179 15.47 11.14 -18.48
N ILE A 180 15.87 12.01 -17.54
CA ILE A 180 17.28 12.42 -17.41
C ILE A 180 18.16 11.20 -17.13
N CYS A 181 17.87 10.42 -16.10
CA CYS A 181 18.67 9.24 -15.77
C CYS A 181 18.74 8.25 -16.95
N LEU A 182 17.61 7.98 -17.60
CA LEU A 182 17.55 7.09 -18.77
C LEU A 182 18.34 7.65 -19.97
N SER A 183 18.30 8.96 -20.22
CA SER A 183 19.06 9.58 -21.34
C SER A 183 20.58 9.51 -21.12
N TYR A 184 21.04 9.54 -19.87
CA TYR A 184 22.44 9.26 -19.50
C TYR A 184 22.78 7.77 -19.39
N LYS A 185 21.89 6.87 -19.83
CA LYS A 185 22.05 5.40 -19.79
C LYS A 185 22.31 4.87 -18.38
N PHE A 186 21.76 5.54 -17.36
CA PHE A 186 21.80 5.02 -16.01
C PHE A 186 20.94 3.76 -15.91
N ASP A 187 21.27 2.86 -14.97
CA ASP A 187 20.53 1.62 -14.78
C ASP A 187 19.02 1.89 -14.60
N PRO A 188 18.10 1.22 -15.33
CA PRO A 188 16.68 1.56 -15.30
C PRO A 188 16.02 1.39 -13.92
N LEU A 189 16.46 0.41 -13.12
CA LEU A 189 15.88 0.14 -11.81
C LEU A 189 16.37 1.17 -10.78
N ALA A 190 17.67 1.48 -10.81
CA ALA A 190 18.25 2.55 -10.03
C ALA A 190 17.63 3.89 -10.38
N SER A 191 17.42 4.16 -11.67
CA SER A 191 16.74 5.37 -12.16
C SER A 191 15.34 5.51 -11.57
N PHE A 192 14.55 4.43 -11.53
CA PHE A 192 13.22 4.45 -10.91
C PHE A 192 13.25 4.88 -9.44
N PHE A 193 14.11 4.26 -8.62
CA PHE A 193 14.20 4.60 -7.19
C PHE A 193 14.79 5.99 -6.97
N PHE A 194 15.79 6.38 -7.76
CA PHE A 194 16.42 7.69 -7.68
C PHE A 194 15.46 8.82 -8.00
N SER A 195 14.67 8.69 -9.08
CA SER A 195 13.63 9.66 -9.43
C SER A 195 12.57 9.79 -8.33
N GLY A 196 12.23 8.69 -7.67
CA GLY A 196 11.38 8.70 -6.48
C GLY A 196 12.00 9.52 -5.33
N CYS A 197 13.30 9.39 -5.11
CA CYS A 197 14.04 10.21 -4.13
C CYS A 197 14.03 11.70 -4.51
N CYS A 198 14.32 12.07 -5.76
CA CYS A 198 14.26 13.45 -6.23
C CYS A 198 12.89 14.09 -5.99
N ALA A 199 11.83 13.36 -6.33
CA ALA A 199 10.46 13.80 -6.14
C ALA A 199 10.11 13.98 -4.64
N ASN A 200 10.54 13.05 -3.79
CA ASN A 200 10.33 13.15 -2.34
C ASN A 200 11.18 14.25 -1.68
N ILE A 201 12.38 14.57 -2.17
CA ILE A 201 13.21 15.67 -1.65
C ILE A 201 12.49 17.00 -1.85
N LEU A 202 12.04 17.29 -3.07
CA LEU A 202 11.34 18.54 -3.37
C LEU A 202 10.03 18.65 -2.59
N LEU A 203 9.29 17.54 -2.48
CA LEU A 203 8.08 17.47 -1.66
C LEU A 203 8.37 17.76 -0.19
N LEU A 204 9.44 17.17 0.37
CA LEU A 204 9.83 17.38 1.76
C LEU A 204 10.24 18.83 2.01
N ILE A 205 11.04 19.45 1.13
CA ILE A 205 11.42 20.87 1.22
C ILE A 205 10.18 21.75 1.25
N PHE A 206 9.23 21.51 0.33
CA PHE A 206 7.96 22.26 0.30
C PHE A 206 7.16 22.10 1.59
N LEU A 207 7.06 20.87 2.12
CA LEU A 207 6.31 20.57 3.34
C LEU A 207 6.93 21.21 4.58
N ILE A 208 8.26 21.20 4.70
CA ILE A 208 9.01 21.87 5.78
C ILE A 208 8.76 23.39 5.71
N TYR A 209 8.88 23.98 4.53
CA TYR A 209 8.61 25.41 4.32
C TYR A 209 7.16 25.76 4.70
N LYS A 210 6.18 24.97 4.23
CA LYS A 210 4.76 25.22 4.48
C LYS A 210 4.36 25.08 5.94
N THR A 211 4.99 24.17 6.67
CA THR A 211 4.74 23.94 8.10
C THR A 211 5.40 24.97 9.01
N LYS A 212 6.26 25.86 8.46
CA LYS A 212 6.98 26.91 9.19
C LYS A 212 7.78 26.36 10.37
N ILE A 213 8.47 25.24 10.17
CA ILE A 213 9.36 24.67 11.18
C ILE A 213 10.58 25.60 11.30
N SER A 214 10.66 26.37 12.38
CA SER A 214 11.74 27.32 12.62
C SER A 214 12.82 26.80 13.57
N ASN A 215 12.53 25.80 14.42
CA ASN A 215 13.46 25.24 15.39
C ASN A 215 13.33 23.72 15.50
N LEU A 216 14.45 23.00 15.32
CA LEU A 216 14.55 21.53 15.40
C LEU A 216 14.86 21.01 16.83
N HIS A 217 15.08 21.90 17.80
CA HIS A 217 15.64 21.52 19.11
C HIS A 217 14.69 20.84 20.10
N TYR A 218 13.39 20.73 19.80
CA TYR A 218 12.44 20.13 20.74
C TYR A 218 12.09 18.68 20.36
N LEU A 219 12.68 17.73 21.07
CA LEU A 219 12.35 16.30 20.98
C LEU A 219 11.45 15.89 22.15
N ASN A 220 10.23 15.44 21.86
CA ASN A 220 9.28 14.95 22.85
C ASN A 220 9.33 13.42 22.97
N ILE A 221 10.26 12.91 23.78
CA ILE A 221 10.45 11.46 23.97
C ILE A 221 9.21 10.80 24.58
N ASN A 222 8.48 11.50 25.47
CA ASN A 222 7.26 10.97 26.09
C ASN A 222 6.15 10.75 25.06
N PHE A 223 5.97 11.71 24.15
CA PHE A 223 5.07 11.56 22.99
C PHE A 223 5.47 10.35 22.15
N LEU A 224 6.76 10.21 21.83
CA LEU A 224 7.27 9.13 21.00
C LEU A 224 6.98 7.74 21.60
N LYS A 225 7.21 7.58 22.91
CA LYS A 225 6.96 6.32 23.63
C LYS A 225 5.48 5.94 23.59
N ARG A 226 4.58 6.90 23.78
CA ARG A 226 3.13 6.64 23.74
C ARG A 226 2.66 6.30 22.33
N ALA A 227 3.07 7.10 21.34
CA ALA A 227 2.68 6.90 19.95
C ALA A 227 3.15 5.54 19.40
N THR A 228 4.40 5.14 19.67
CA THR A 228 4.93 3.83 19.25
C THR A 228 4.23 2.66 19.95
N TYR A 229 3.97 2.77 21.25
CA TYR A 229 3.27 1.72 22.01
C TYR A 229 1.87 1.44 21.46
N MET A 230 1.12 2.49 21.11
CA MET A 230 -0.20 2.36 20.48
C MET A 230 -0.13 1.73 19.08
N GLY A 231 0.93 2.03 18.32
CA GLY A 231 1.11 1.59 16.95
C GLY A 231 1.56 0.13 16.79
N LEU A 232 2.28 -0.41 17.77
CA LEU A 232 2.96 -1.71 17.68
C LEU A 232 2.03 -2.88 17.31
N PRO A 233 0.81 -3.03 17.89
CA PRO A 233 -0.08 -4.13 17.54
C PRO A 233 -0.60 -4.06 16.10
N VAL A 234 -0.82 -2.84 15.58
CA VAL A 234 -1.24 -2.63 14.19
C VAL A 234 -0.10 -2.99 13.24
N MET A 235 1.13 -2.60 13.60
CA MET A 235 2.34 -2.95 12.86
C MET A 235 2.49 -4.48 12.73
N GLY A 236 2.37 -5.24 13.82
CA GLY A 236 2.53 -6.70 13.77
C GLY A 236 1.54 -7.40 12.83
N GLY A 237 0.28 -6.93 12.79
CA GLY A 237 -0.74 -7.46 11.89
C GLY A 237 -0.46 -7.17 10.41
N LEU A 238 0.06 -5.97 10.10
CA LEU A 238 0.48 -5.58 8.75
C LEU A 238 1.76 -6.28 8.31
N LEU A 239 2.74 -6.39 9.21
CA LEU A 239 4.00 -7.07 8.96
C LEU A 239 3.76 -8.52 8.52
N SER A 240 2.85 -9.24 9.20
CA SER A 240 2.49 -10.61 8.83
C SER A 240 2.00 -10.70 7.37
N LYS A 241 1.18 -9.75 6.93
CA LYS A 241 0.67 -9.72 5.55
C LYS A 241 1.74 -9.35 4.53
N TYR A 242 2.55 -8.34 4.80
CA TYR A 242 3.64 -7.96 3.90
C TYR A 242 4.70 -9.06 3.81
N SER A 243 4.94 -9.81 4.89
CA SER A 243 5.79 -11.01 4.86
C SER A 243 5.20 -12.11 3.97
N CYS A 244 3.87 -12.30 3.91
CA CYS A 244 3.27 -13.23 2.94
C CYS A 244 3.62 -12.83 1.51
N ASP A 245 3.49 -11.55 1.16
CA ASP A 245 3.85 -11.05 -0.17
C ASP A 245 5.34 -11.25 -0.45
N MET A 246 6.20 -11.02 0.54
CA MET A 246 7.65 -11.26 0.40
C MET A 246 7.96 -12.73 0.12
N VAL A 247 7.31 -13.67 0.80
CA VAL A 247 7.48 -15.11 0.54
C VAL A 247 7.08 -15.46 -0.90
N VAL A 248 5.95 -14.94 -1.38
CA VAL A 248 5.47 -15.19 -2.75
C VAL A 248 6.50 -14.68 -3.77
N VAL A 249 6.93 -13.43 -3.62
CA VAL A 249 7.86 -12.79 -4.54
C VAL A 249 9.24 -13.46 -4.51
N ALA A 250 9.74 -13.79 -3.32
CA ALA A 250 10.99 -14.54 -3.13
C ALA A 250 10.93 -15.91 -3.81
N THR A 251 9.79 -16.62 -3.69
CA THR A 251 9.59 -17.92 -4.33
C THR A 251 9.67 -17.79 -5.85
N PHE A 252 8.96 -16.84 -6.45
CA PHE A 252 8.99 -16.66 -7.91
C PHE A 252 10.35 -16.20 -8.45
N ARG A 253 11.15 -15.48 -7.65
CA ARG A 253 12.50 -15.08 -8.06
C ARG A 253 13.54 -16.19 -7.94
N TRP A 254 13.53 -16.94 -6.83
CA TRP A 254 14.67 -17.80 -6.46
C TRP A 254 14.37 -19.29 -6.56
N ALA A 255 13.09 -19.71 -6.53
CA ALA A 255 12.73 -21.13 -6.64
C ALA A 255 12.38 -21.55 -8.08
N LEU A 256 12.22 -20.59 -8.99
CA LEU A 256 11.77 -20.80 -10.36
C LEU A 256 12.75 -20.16 -11.36
N ASP A 257 12.62 -20.50 -12.64
CA ASP A 257 13.51 -19.99 -13.68
C ASP A 257 13.33 -18.47 -13.93
N ASN A 258 14.34 -17.89 -14.59
CA ASN A 258 14.38 -16.45 -14.86
C ASN A 258 13.24 -15.98 -15.77
N GLN A 259 12.73 -16.81 -16.68
CA GLN A 259 11.63 -16.42 -17.57
C GLN A 259 10.33 -16.24 -16.78
N VAL A 260 10.03 -17.19 -15.91
CA VAL A 260 8.88 -17.13 -15.00
C VAL A 260 9.02 -15.96 -14.02
N ALA A 261 10.21 -15.75 -13.45
CA ALA A 261 10.49 -14.62 -12.57
C ALA A 261 10.24 -13.26 -13.27
N GLY A 262 10.69 -13.11 -14.53
CA GLY A 262 10.47 -11.91 -15.33
C GLY A 262 9.00 -11.66 -15.63
N ALA A 263 8.26 -12.71 -16.02
CA ALA A 263 6.81 -12.63 -16.26
C ALA A 263 6.05 -12.20 -14.99
N PHE A 264 6.42 -12.76 -13.83
CA PHE A 264 5.90 -12.32 -12.54
C PHE A 264 6.23 -10.85 -12.28
N GLY A 265 7.49 -10.43 -12.48
CA GLY A 265 7.96 -9.05 -12.35
C GLY A 265 7.09 -8.07 -13.16
N ILE A 266 6.85 -8.38 -14.43
CA ILE A 266 5.97 -7.56 -15.29
C ILE A 266 4.54 -7.51 -14.71
N ALA A 267 3.97 -8.66 -14.37
CA ALA A 267 2.61 -8.73 -13.82
C ALA A 267 2.44 -7.89 -12.54
N THR A 268 3.45 -7.82 -11.68
CA THR A 268 3.41 -6.93 -10.48
C THR A 268 3.32 -5.46 -10.83
N ARG A 269 3.92 -5.02 -11.95
CA ARG A 269 3.84 -3.63 -12.42
C ARG A 269 2.50 -3.34 -13.08
N LEU A 270 1.98 -4.26 -13.87
CA LEU A 270 0.65 -4.14 -14.48
C LEU A 270 -0.46 -4.04 -13.42
N CYS A 271 -0.31 -4.71 -12.28
CA CYS A 271 -1.31 -4.74 -11.22
C CYS A 271 -1.15 -3.64 -10.15
N GLU A 272 -0.01 -2.94 -10.10
CA GLU A 272 0.24 -1.88 -9.12
C GLU A 272 -0.83 -0.76 -9.14
N PRO A 273 -1.28 -0.28 -10.32
CA PRO A 273 -2.37 0.69 -10.41
C PRO A 273 -3.66 0.25 -9.71
N LEU A 274 -4.03 -1.03 -9.77
CA LEU A 274 -5.25 -1.52 -9.11
C LEU A 274 -5.15 -1.34 -7.59
N MET A 275 -4.01 -1.71 -7.02
CA MET A 275 -3.76 -1.58 -5.58
C MET A 275 -3.76 -0.11 -5.17
N ALA A 276 -3.07 0.76 -5.92
CA ALA A 276 -2.94 2.18 -5.60
C ALA A 276 -4.24 2.97 -5.81
N VAL A 277 -4.93 2.78 -6.96
CA VAL A 277 -6.14 3.55 -7.32
C VAL A 277 -7.31 3.07 -6.49
N TYR A 278 -7.56 1.77 -6.55
CA TYR A 278 -8.88 1.23 -6.28
C TYR A 278 -8.97 0.75 -4.85
N ILE A 279 -8.11 -0.19 -4.48
CA ILE A 279 -8.11 -0.79 -3.14
C ILE A 279 -7.57 0.18 -2.09
N GLY A 280 -6.49 0.91 -2.39
CA GLY A 280 -5.95 1.93 -1.49
C GLY A 280 -6.97 3.01 -1.14
N SER A 281 -7.64 3.57 -2.16
CA SER A 281 -8.69 4.58 -1.96
C SER A 281 -9.89 4.03 -1.20
N PHE A 282 -10.28 2.78 -1.48
CA PHE A 282 -11.34 2.09 -0.75
C PHE A 282 -11.00 1.95 0.74
N GLN A 283 -9.80 1.46 1.07
CA GLN A 283 -9.36 1.27 2.45
C GLN A 283 -9.30 2.61 3.22
N MET A 284 -8.85 3.69 2.57
CA MET A 284 -8.84 5.02 3.17
C MET A 284 -10.25 5.54 3.43
N ALA A 285 -11.19 5.36 2.49
CA ALA A 285 -12.58 5.73 2.69
C ALA A 285 -13.24 4.91 3.81
N TRP A 286 -13.07 3.59 3.81
CA TRP A 286 -13.62 2.71 4.83
C TRP A 286 -13.09 3.03 6.23
N GLY A 287 -11.78 3.23 6.37
CA GLY A 287 -11.17 3.60 7.64
C GLY A 287 -11.70 4.93 8.22
N ALA A 288 -12.09 5.88 7.37
CA ALA A 288 -12.65 7.16 7.80
C ALA A 288 -14.08 7.04 8.36
N HIS A 289 -14.86 6.07 7.87
CA HIS A 289 -16.29 5.94 8.21
C HIS A 289 -16.59 4.85 9.25
N VAL A 290 -15.78 3.80 9.35
CA VAL A 290 -16.04 2.63 10.21
C VAL A 290 -16.27 3.00 11.68
N TYR A 291 -15.45 3.91 12.22
CA TYR A 291 -15.56 4.34 13.62
C TYR A 291 -16.85 5.11 13.89
N GLN A 292 -17.31 5.91 12.92
CA GLN A 292 -18.58 6.62 13.04
C GLN A 292 -19.76 5.64 13.02
N TRP A 293 -19.75 4.65 12.11
CA TRP A 293 -20.82 3.63 12.07
C TRP A 293 -20.93 2.82 13.36
N ILE A 294 -19.79 2.53 14.00
CA ILE A 294 -19.75 1.84 15.30
C ILE A 294 -20.29 2.76 16.42
N LYS A 295 -20.01 4.07 16.38
CA LYS A 295 -20.56 5.03 17.34
C LYS A 295 -22.08 5.20 17.20
N GLU A 296 -22.57 5.29 15.97
CA GLU A 296 -24.00 5.44 15.65
C GLU A 296 -24.80 4.17 16.01
N SER A 297 -24.18 2.99 15.91
CA SER A 297 -24.79 1.70 16.28
C SER A 297 -23.78 0.84 17.04
N PRO A 298 -23.71 0.98 18.38
CA PRO A 298 -22.78 0.22 19.22
C PRO A 298 -23.00 -1.30 19.15
N THR A 299 -24.24 -1.74 18.90
CA THR A 299 -24.61 -3.14 18.64
C THR A 299 -24.01 -3.68 17.33
N GLY A 300 -23.54 -2.79 16.44
CA GLY A 300 -22.79 -3.14 15.23
C GLY A 300 -23.62 -3.38 13.98
N TYR A 301 -24.94 -3.17 14.03
CA TYR A 301 -25.83 -3.39 12.89
C TYR A 301 -25.44 -2.53 11.67
N LEU A 302 -25.20 -1.23 11.87
CA LEU A 302 -24.84 -0.32 10.77
C LEU A 302 -23.49 -0.68 10.14
N VAL A 303 -22.47 -0.97 10.95
CA VAL A 303 -21.14 -1.31 10.43
C VAL A 303 -21.16 -2.63 9.66
N ASN A 304 -21.97 -3.60 10.07
CA ASN A 304 -22.17 -4.85 9.35
C ASN A 304 -22.79 -4.60 7.96
N ILE A 305 -23.88 -3.83 7.89
CA ILE A 305 -24.54 -3.52 6.62
C ILE A 305 -23.63 -2.75 5.69
N TYR A 306 -23.05 -1.64 6.16
CA TYR A 306 -22.27 -0.79 5.29
C TYR A 306 -20.98 -1.47 4.85
N SER A 307 -20.26 -2.17 5.73
CA SER A 307 -19.07 -2.94 5.32
C SER A 307 -19.42 -4.08 4.35
N ASN A 308 -20.57 -4.75 4.54
CA ASN A 308 -21.09 -5.75 3.60
C ASN A 308 -21.69 -5.16 2.32
N ARG A 309 -21.84 -3.84 2.18
CA ARG A 309 -22.19 -3.22 0.88
C ARG A 309 -20.96 -2.64 0.21
N SER A 310 -20.02 -2.12 1.00
CA SER A 310 -18.73 -1.59 0.57
C SER A 310 -17.89 -2.59 -0.24
N TRP A 311 -17.91 -3.89 0.08
CA TRP A 311 -17.13 -4.88 -0.69
C TRP A 311 -17.60 -5.06 -2.15
N LEU A 312 -18.84 -4.68 -2.49
CA LEU A 312 -19.30 -4.71 -3.88
C LEU A 312 -18.45 -3.78 -4.77
N LEU A 313 -17.96 -2.66 -4.23
CA LEU A 313 -16.95 -1.85 -4.92
C LEU A 313 -15.70 -2.69 -5.16
N VAL A 314 -15.17 -3.33 -4.13
CA VAL A 314 -13.94 -4.13 -4.25
C VAL A 314 -14.04 -5.20 -5.34
N LEU A 315 -15.23 -5.79 -5.57
CA LEU A 315 -15.48 -6.69 -6.70
C LEU A 315 -15.40 -6.01 -8.08
N PHE A 316 -15.92 -4.79 -8.23
CA PHE A 316 -15.76 -4.02 -9.48
C PHE A 316 -14.29 -3.71 -9.78
N GLY A 317 -13.41 -3.76 -8.78
CA GLY A 317 -11.97 -3.68 -8.96
C GLY A 317 -11.39 -4.79 -9.85
N LEU A 318 -12.03 -5.96 -9.94
CA LEU A 318 -11.53 -7.08 -10.77
C LEU A 318 -11.53 -6.76 -12.27
N PRO A 319 -12.68 -6.44 -12.90
CA PRO A 319 -12.71 -6.09 -14.33
C PRO A 319 -11.92 -4.82 -14.62
N ILE A 320 -11.92 -3.85 -13.71
CA ILE A 320 -11.16 -2.59 -13.85
C ILE A 320 -9.66 -2.88 -13.84
N GLY A 321 -9.19 -3.69 -12.89
CA GLY A 321 -7.77 -4.07 -12.78
C GLY A 321 -7.28 -4.82 -14.00
N LEU A 322 -8.08 -5.76 -14.51
CA LEU A 322 -7.77 -6.48 -15.74
C LEU A 322 -7.68 -5.52 -16.93
N LEU A 323 -8.66 -4.62 -17.08
CA LEU A 323 -8.69 -3.64 -18.18
C LEU A 323 -7.47 -2.71 -18.14
N ILE A 324 -7.08 -2.24 -16.95
CA ILE A 324 -5.87 -1.42 -16.77
C ILE A 324 -4.61 -2.22 -17.12
N ALA A 325 -4.47 -3.45 -16.62
CA ALA A 325 -3.34 -4.31 -16.91
C ALA A 325 -3.19 -4.58 -18.42
N ILE A 326 -4.30 -4.91 -19.09
CA ILE A 326 -4.33 -5.09 -20.55
C ILE A 326 -3.95 -3.79 -21.27
N SER A 327 -4.49 -2.64 -20.84
CA SER A 327 -4.18 -1.36 -21.48
C SER A 327 -2.68 -1.02 -21.39
N ILE A 328 -2.06 -1.22 -20.22
CA ILE A 328 -0.63 -0.99 -20.03
C ILE A 328 0.18 -2.00 -20.85
N TRP A 329 -0.25 -3.26 -20.88
CA TRP A 329 0.39 -4.30 -21.69
C TRP A 329 0.37 -3.96 -23.18
N SER A 330 -0.79 -3.60 -23.72
CA SER A 330 -0.95 -3.25 -25.15
C SER A 330 -0.07 -2.07 -25.56
N ILE A 331 0.20 -1.14 -24.65
CA ILE A 331 1.10 0.01 -24.89
C ILE A 331 2.58 -0.41 -24.77
N SER A 332 2.93 -1.22 -23.78
CA SER A 332 4.33 -1.51 -23.42
C SER A 332 4.92 -2.72 -24.16
N PHE A 333 4.06 -3.66 -24.56
CA PHE A 333 4.42 -4.98 -25.09
C PHE A 333 3.49 -5.39 -26.25
N SER A 334 3.25 -4.47 -27.20
CA SER A 334 2.37 -4.70 -28.36
C SER A 334 2.68 -5.98 -29.14
N ASP A 335 3.95 -6.39 -29.14
CA ASP A 335 4.45 -7.48 -29.97
C ASP A 335 4.43 -8.85 -29.24
N LYS A 336 3.92 -8.90 -27.99
CA LYS A 336 3.92 -10.12 -27.15
C LYS A 336 2.50 -10.51 -26.75
N SER A 337 2.24 -11.83 -26.68
CA SER A 337 0.98 -12.33 -26.13
C SER A 337 0.87 -12.10 -24.62
N PHE A 338 -0.29 -11.59 -24.20
CA PHE A 338 -0.65 -11.40 -22.80
C PHE A 338 -0.75 -12.73 -22.02
N ASP A 339 -0.88 -13.86 -22.72
CA ASP A 339 -1.00 -15.19 -22.10
C ASP A 339 0.17 -15.50 -21.17
N SER A 340 1.36 -14.99 -21.51
CA SER A 340 2.59 -15.16 -20.73
C SER A 340 2.54 -14.58 -19.31
N VAL A 341 1.67 -13.57 -19.08
CA VAL A 341 1.52 -12.90 -17.78
C VAL A 341 0.10 -13.03 -17.20
N PHE A 342 -0.85 -13.57 -17.96
CA PHE A 342 -2.27 -13.59 -17.61
C PHE A 342 -2.56 -14.24 -16.26
N LEU A 343 -2.03 -15.44 -16.01
CA LEU A 343 -2.25 -16.16 -14.75
C LEU A 343 -1.63 -15.43 -13.55
N PHE A 344 -0.49 -14.77 -13.75
CA PHE A 344 0.12 -13.93 -12.72
C PHE A 344 -0.73 -12.70 -12.41
N VAL A 345 -1.28 -12.05 -13.44
CA VAL A 345 -2.20 -10.92 -13.28
C VAL A 345 -3.44 -11.35 -12.49
N LEU A 346 -4.07 -12.48 -12.84
CA LEU A 346 -5.22 -13.00 -12.09
C LEU A 346 -4.89 -13.31 -10.64
N MET A 347 -3.76 -13.99 -10.39
CA MET A 347 -3.27 -14.26 -9.03
C MET A 347 -3.09 -12.96 -8.23
N LEU A 348 -2.40 -11.96 -8.79
CA LEU A 348 -2.12 -10.68 -8.12
C LEU A 348 -3.40 -9.88 -7.87
N ILE A 349 -4.32 -9.82 -8.85
CA ILE A 349 -5.63 -9.19 -8.70
C ILE A 349 -6.39 -9.87 -7.55
N SER A 350 -6.41 -11.20 -7.49
CA SER A 350 -7.04 -11.95 -6.39
C SER A 350 -6.45 -11.56 -5.03
N ARG A 351 -5.11 -11.50 -4.92
CA ARG A 351 -4.42 -11.07 -3.69
C ARG A 351 -4.78 -9.63 -3.31
N ILE A 352 -4.74 -8.69 -4.25
CA ILE A 352 -5.07 -7.26 -4.05
C ILE A 352 -6.53 -7.10 -3.56
N ILE A 353 -7.48 -7.80 -4.18
CA ILE A 353 -8.89 -7.80 -3.79
C ILE A 353 -9.07 -8.40 -2.39
N SER A 354 -8.44 -9.54 -2.11
CA SER A 354 -8.51 -10.19 -0.80
C SER A 354 -7.99 -9.27 0.31
N PHE A 355 -6.94 -8.48 0.04
CA PHE A 355 -6.41 -7.50 0.98
C PHE A 355 -7.42 -6.38 1.26
N GLY A 356 -8.06 -5.84 0.21
CA GLY A 356 -9.12 -4.84 0.34
C GLY A 356 -10.35 -5.34 1.12
N ILE A 357 -10.84 -6.54 0.80
CA ILE A 357 -12.00 -7.15 1.49
C ILE A 357 -11.65 -7.49 2.94
N SER A 358 -10.45 -7.98 3.20
CA SER A 358 -9.99 -8.28 4.56
C SER A 358 -10.08 -7.06 5.48
N SER A 359 -9.84 -5.85 4.97
CA SER A 359 -9.98 -4.62 5.74
C SER A 359 -11.44 -4.35 6.11
N SER A 360 -12.37 -4.41 5.15
CA SER A 360 -13.78 -4.11 5.41
C SER A 360 -14.48 -5.19 6.24
N MET A 361 -14.13 -6.46 6.03
CA MET A 361 -14.67 -7.60 6.79
C MET A 361 -14.10 -7.68 8.21
N GLY A 362 -13.04 -6.92 8.50
CA GLY A 362 -12.36 -6.87 9.80
C GLY A 362 -13.01 -6.00 10.86
N PHE A 363 -14.21 -5.44 10.63
CA PHE A 363 -14.85 -4.49 11.55
C PHE A 363 -15.04 -5.00 12.98
N GLY A 364 -15.17 -6.31 13.22
CA GLY A 364 -15.30 -6.87 14.57
C GLY A 364 -14.09 -6.62 15.45
N GLN A 365 -12.89 -6.56 14.86
CA GLN A 365 -11.66 -6.19 15.56
C GLN A 365 -11.71 -4.71 15.99
N THR A 366 -12.23 -3.85 15.11
CA THR A 366 -12.43 -2.43 15.38
C THR A 366 -13.48 -2.21 16.47
N MET A 367 -14.60 -2.96 16.43
CA MET A 367 -15.65 -2.90 17.45
C MET A 367 -15.12 -3.29 18.84
N GLN A 368 -14.37 -4.38 18.93
CA GLN A 368 -13.78 -4.83 20.21
C GLN A 368 -12.53 -4.06 20.61
N ARG A 369 -12.06 -3.12 19.77
CA ARG A 369 -10.81 -2.39 19.96
C ARG A 369 -9.61 -3.32 20.22
N SER A 370 -9.63 -4.50 19.62
CA SER A 370 -8.62 -5.55 19.80
C SER A 370 -8.29 -6.21 18.47
N TYR A 371 -7.04 -6.07 18.06
CA TYR A 371 -6.52 -6.64 16.81
C TYR A 371 -5.81 -8.00 17.03
N LYS A 372 -5.79 -8.53 18.25
CA LYS A 372 -5.09 -9.79 18.61
C LYS A 372 -5.55 -10.97 17.75
N GLN A 373 -6.86 -11.10 17.52
CA GLN A 373 -7.39 -12.19 16.71
C GLN A 373 -7.03 -12.01 15.23
N GLY A 374 -7.06 -10.78 14.71
CA GLY A 374 -6.61 -10.50 13.34
C GLY A 374 -5.14 -10.84 13.14
N LEU A 375 -4.28 -10.48 14.09
CA LEU A 375 -2.88 -10.89 14.11
C LEU A 375 -2.75 -12.42 14.06
N LYS A 376 -3.46 -13.15 14.93
CA LYS A 376 -3.43 -14.63 14.94
C LYS A 376 -3.85 -15.22 13.59
N ILE A 377 -4.85 -14.62 12.93
CA ILE A 377 -5.29 -15.08 11.60
C ILE A 377 -4.20 -14.82 10.55
N ASN A 378 -3.63 -13.61 10.50
CA ASN A 378 -2.59 -13.26 9.53
C ASN A 378 -1.30 -14.05 9.74
N VAL A 379 -0.92 -14.36 11.00
CA VAL A 379 0.24 -15.21 11.30
C VAL A 379 0.02 -16.63 10.79
N ASN A 380 -1.20 -17.18 10.93
CA ASN A 380 -1.51 -18.50 10.38
C ASN A 380 -1.42 -18.51 8.85
N GLU A 381 -1.89 -17.45 8.17
CA GLU A 381 -1.71 -17.30 6.72
C GLU A 381 -0.24 -17.24 6.34
N LEU A 382 0.58 -16.50 7.10
CA LEU A 382 2.02 -16.44 6.87
C LEU A 382 2.66 -17.82 6.99
N LEU A 383 2.34 -18.59 8.03
CA LEU A 383 2.87 -19.95 8.21
C LEU A 383 2.46 -20.87 7.05
N LEU A 384 1.19 -20.81 6.62
CA LEU A 384 0.72 -21.57 5.45
C LEU A 384 1.42 -21.13 4.18
N THR A 385 1.63 -19.83 3.98
CA THR A 385 2.30 -19.27 2.79
C THR A 385 3.76 -19.68 2.75
N LEU A 386 4.47 -19.59 3.89
CA LEU A 386 5.88 -19.97 4.05
C LEU A 386 6.15 -21.41 3.64
N ILE A 387 5.20 -22.32 3.91
CA ILE A 387 5.36 -23.75 3.63
C ILE A 387 4.79 -24.09 2.25
N LEU A 388 3.52 -23.77 2.01
CA LEU A 388 2.80 -24.26 0.83
C LEU A 388 3.29 -23.61 -0.46
N VAL A 389 3.64 -22.32 -0.45
CA VAL A 389 4.03 -21.62 -1.69
C VAL A 389 5.36 -22.15 -2.23
N PRO A 390 6.48 -22.19 -1.46
CA PRO A 390 7.73 -22.75 -1.96
C PRO A 390 7.62 -24.22 -2.36
N VAL A 391 6.96 -25.04 -1.54
CA VAL A 391 6.77 -26.48 -1.85
C VAL A 391 5.96 -26.66 -3.13
N SER A 392 4.89 -25.88 -3.31
CA SER A 392 4.09 -25.94 -4.54
C SER A 392 4.86 -25.55 -5.79
N ALA A 393 5.68 -24.49 -5.69
CA ALA A 393 6.48 -24.01 -6.81
C ALA A 393 7.50 -25.06 -7.26
N VAL A 394 8.21 -25.69 -6.32
CA VAL A 394 9.28 -26.64 -6.61
C VAL A 394 8.74 -28.01 -7.04
N TYR A 395 7.72 -28.54 -6.36
CA TYR A 395 7.29 -29.93 -6.56
C TYR A 395 6.06 -30.09 -7.45
N PHE A 396 5.22 -29.06 -7.57
CA PHE A 396 3.92 -29.14 -8.28
C PHE A 396 3.79 -28.14 -9.42
N GLY A 397 4.83 -27.33 -9.67
CA GLY A 397 4.94 -26.40 -10.77
C GLY A 397 4.31 -25.03 -10.56
N VAL A 398 4.63 -24.11 -11.46
CA VAL A 398 4.29 -22.68 -11.41
C VAL A 398 2.78 -22.45 -11.34
N SER A 399 1.99 -23.17 -12.13
CA SER A 399 0.53 -23.03 -12.16
C SER A 399 -0.13 -23.34 -10.82
N THR A 400 0.31 -24.42 -10.16
CA THR A 400 -0.18 -24.80 -8.84
C THR A 400 0.19 -23.74 -7.80
N ALA A 401 1.42 -23.24 -7.84
CA ALA A 401 1.89 -22.17 -6.97
C ALA A 401 1.09 -20.87 -7.15
N MET A 402 0.78 -20.48 -8.39
CA MET A 402 -0.03 -19.30 -8.69
C MET A 402 -1.45 -19.44 -8.12
N VAL A 403 -2.10 -20.59 -8.30
CA VAL A 403 -3.44 -20.84 -7.73
C VAL A 403 -3.41 -20.74 -6.20
N LEU A 404 -2.43 -21.39 -5.55
CA LEU A 404 -2.28 -21.32 -4.09
C LEU A 404 -2.04 -19.89 -3.61
N CYS A 405 -1.15 -19.15 -4.28
CA CYS A 405 -0.87 -17.75 -3.97
C CYS A 405 -2.12 -16.86 -4.12
N GLY A 406 -2.99 -17.15 -5.10
CA GLY A 406 -4.23 -16.44 -5.31
C GLY A 406 -5.32 -16.78 -4.29
N VAL A 407 -5.34 -18.00 -3.76
CA VAL A 407 -6.40 -18.51 -2.87
C VAL A 407 -6.09 -18.34 -1.38
N LEU A 408 -4.84 -18.53 -0.96
CA LEU A 408 -4.45 -18.52 0.47
C LEU A 408 -4.93 -17.26 1.24
N PRO A 409 -4.81 -16.03 0.70
CA PRO A 409 -5.30 -14.84 1.40
C PRO A 409 -6.81 -14.83 1.69
N TRP A 410 -7.60 -15.55 0.88
CA TRP A 410 -9.04 -15.65 1.09
C TRP A 410 -9.40 -16.46 2.33
N VAL A 411 -8.55 -17.42 2.72
CA VAL A 411 -8.72 -18.15 3.99
C VAL A 411 -8.75 -17.17 5.16
N SER A 412 -7.86 -16.18 5.16
CA SER A 412 -7.86 -15.12 6.17
C SER A 412 -9.09 -14.24 6.09
N VAL A 413 -9.53 -13.84 4.88
CA VAL A 413 -10.75 -13.05 4.68
C VAL A 413 -11.96 -13.75 5.32
N PHE A 414 -12.16 -15.04 5.05
CA PHE A 414 -13.28 -15.80 5.60
C PHE A 414 -13.20 -15.93 7.12
N ARG A 415 -12.00 -16.19 7.67
CA ARG A 415 -11.81 -16.29 9.12
C ARG A 415 -12.05 -14.95 9.83
N ILE A 416 -11.59 -13.85 9.24
CA ILE A 416 -11.82 -12.48 9.74
C ILE A 416 -13.31 -12.15 9.72
N ARG A 417 -14.01 -12.47 8.63
CA ARG A 417 -15.46 -12.26 8.51
C ARG A 417 -16.24 -13.05 9.56
N ASN A 418 -15.90 -14.33 9.74
CA ASN A 418 -16.54 -15.18 10.75
C ASN A 418 -16.31 -14.66 12.16
N TYR A 419 -15.11 -14.15 12.45
CA TYR A 419 -14.85 -13.47 13.70
C TYR A 419 -15.74 -12.24 13.89
N SER A 420 -15.82 -11.36 12.90
CA SER A 420 -16.67 -10.16 12.96
C SER A 420 -18.15 -10.49 13.19
N LYS A 421 -18.67 -11.55 12.56
CA LYS A 421 -20.03 -12.05 12.82
C LYS A 421 -20.23 -12.52 14.27
N LYS A 422 -19.25 -13.22 14.85
CA LYS A 422 -19.30 -13.66 16.27
C LYS A 422 -19.33 -12.46 17.22
N VAL A 423 -18.59 -11.40 16.92
CA VAL A 423 -18.62 -10.16 17.71
C VAL A 423 -20.02 -9.52 17.69
N LEU A 424 -20.65 -9.45 16.51
CA LEU A 424 -22.01 -8.90 16.39
C LEU A 424 -23.01 -9.68 17.23
N LEU A 425 -23.00 -11.01 17.13
CA LEU A 425 -23.93 -11.87 17.87
C LEU A 425 -23.82 -11.68 19.38
N ARG A 426 -22.61 -11.51 19.90
CA ARG A 426 -22.36 -11.25 21.33
C ARG A 426 -22.79 -9.87 21.80
N ASN A 427 -22.86 -8.89 20.90
CA ASN A 427 -23.28 -7.54 21.23
C ASN A 427 -24.80 -7.33 21.03
N SER A 428 -25.47 -8.27 20.36
CA SER A 428 -26.92 -8.28 20.18
C SER A 428 -27.66 -9.13 21.22
N SER A 429 -26.95 -10.01 21.92
CA SER A 429 -27.39 -10.72 23.13
C SER A 429 -27.14 -9.87 24.36
#